data_AF-A0A9D7UJQ0-F1
#
_entry.id   AF-A0A9D7UJQ0-F1
#
_cell.length_a   1.000
_cell.length_b   1.000
_cell.length_c   1.000
_cell.angle_alpha   90.00
_cell.angle_beta   90.00
_cell.angle_gamma   90.00
#
_symmetry.space_group_name_H-M   'P 1'
#
loop_
_entity.id
_entity.type
_entity.pdbx_description
1 polymer ?
#
loop_
_entity_poly.entity_id
_entity_poly.type
_entity_poly.pdbx_seq_one_letter_code
_entity_poly.pdbx_strand_id
1 'polypeptide(L)'
;MMEAMSLPQAKRPGMGRPSRSSTRPSGSVRSPEAVPMSPLPDPETATKRVTDTAKKVRPEWLIMIGVCTHLGCVPLGQKPTDARGNYGGWFCPCHGSHYDTSGRIRLGPAPLNLEVPQYAFTSDTQVRIG
;
A
#
# COMPACT_ATOMS: atom_id res chain seq x y z
N MET A 1 14.96 -6.85 -25.39
CA MET A 1 14.36 -8.05 -24.79
C MET A 1 15.22 -8.42 -23.60
N MET A 2 14.77 -8.16 -22.36
CA MET A 2 15.46 -8.59 -21.15
C MET A 2 14.40 -8.81 -20.06
N GLU A 3 14.27 -10.07 -19.66
CA GLU A 3 13.35 -10.59 -18.67
C GLU A 3 13.68 -10.10 -17.25
N ALA A 4 12.65 -9.71 -16.50
CA ALA A 4 12.73 -9.54 -15.05
C ALA A 4 12.44 -10.90 -14.39
N MET A 5 13.50 -11.60 -13.99
CA MET A 5 13.40 -12.84 -13.24
C MET A 5 12.88 -12.57 -11.82
N SER A 6 11.72 -13.17 -11.51
CA SER A 6 11.12 -13.18 -10.18
C SER A 6 11.95 -14.09 -9.27
N LEU A 7 12.48 -13.56 -8.16
CA LEU A 7 13.17 -14.38 -7.15
C LEU A 7 12.14 -15.24 -6.37
N PRO A 8 12.50 -16.50 -6.03
CA PRO A 8 11.57 -17.47 -5.47
C PRO A 8 11.18 -17.13 -4.03
N GLN A 9 9.90 -17.35 -3.71
CA GLN A 9 9.32 -17.13 -2.39
C GLN A 9 9.94 -18.05 -1.33
N ALA A 10 10.80 -17.52 -0.48
CA ALA A 10 11.28 -18.23 0.71
C ALA A 10 10.20 -18.19 1.81
N LYS A 11 9.54 -19.34 2.03
CA LYS A 11 8.68 -19.58 3.20
C LYS A 11 9.54 -19.56 4.47
N ARG A 12 9.36 -18.57 5.34
CA ARG A 12 9.84 -18.62 6.73
C ARG A 12 8.66 -18.96 7.66
N PRO A 13 8.74 -20.02 8.49
CA PRO A 13 7.71 -20.32 9.47
C PRO A 13 7.99 -19.51 10.75
N GLY A 14 7.06 -18.65 11.14
CA GLY A 14 7.13 -17.88 12.38
C GLY A 14 5.88 -17.03 12.53
N MET A 15 5.21 -17.13 13.68
CA MET A 15 4.01 -16.37 14.03
C MET A 15 4.20 -14.88 13.78
N GLY A 16 3.27 -14.28 13.02
CA GLY A 16 3.24 -12.86 12.74
C GLY A 16 2.27 -12.58 11.60
N ARG A 17 1.41 -11.57 11.74
CA ARG A 17 0.52 -11.09 10.66
C ARG A 17 1.30 -11.00 9.34
N PRO A 18 0.72 -11.40 8.20
CA PRO A 18 1.42 -11.39 6.93
C PRO A 18 1.77 -9.95 6.51
N SER A 19 3.00 -9.52 6.77
CA SER A 19 3.59 -8.32 6.20
C SER A 19 3.98 -8.62 4.75
N ARG A 20 3.10 -8.33 3.80
CA ARG A 20 3.39 -8.43 2.36
C ARG A 20 3.79 -7.05 1.84
N SER A 21 5.06 -6.89 1.47
CA SER A 21 5.56 -5.70 0.77
C SER A 21 5.12 -5.73 -0.69
N SER A 22 4.32 -4.76 -1.14
CA SER A 22 4.01 -4.58 -2.56
C SER A 22 4.94 -3.53 -3.17
N THR A 23 5.68 -3.89 -4.22
CA THR A 23 6.40 -2.91 -5.05
C THR A 23 5.41 -2.25 -6.02
N ARG A 24 5.44 -0.90 -6.13
CA ARG A 24 4.60 -0.17 -7.09
C ARG A 24 5.13 -0.40 -8.52
N PRO A 25 4.28 -0.72 -9.51
CA PRO A 25 4.69 -0.66 -10.90
C PRO A 25 5.00 0.80 -11.29
N SER A 26 6.08 0.99 -12.05
CA SER A 26 6.72 2.26 -12.45
C SER A 26 5.90 3.18 -13.38
N GLY A 27 4.56 3.09 -13.37
CA GLY A 27 3.69 3.80 -14.33
C GLY A 27 2.47 4.51 -13.74
N SER A 28 2.32 4.57 -12.42
CA SER A 28 1.18 5.26 -11.77
C SER A 28 1.68 6.35 -10.83
N VAL A 29 2.13 7.46 -11.40
CA VAL A 29 2.37 8.71 -10.67
C VAL A 29 1.37 9.74 -11.21
N ARG A 30 0.12 9.64 -10.74
CA ARG A 30 -0.67 10.87 -10.60
C ARG A 30 -0.22 11.51 -9.29
N SER A 31 0.20 12.77 -9.37
CA SER A 31 0.85 13.49 -8.26
C SER A 31 0.08 13.27 -6.96
N PRO A 32 0.74 12.82 -5.88
CA PRO A 32 0.08 12.54 -4.61
C PRO A 32 -0.59 13.76 -3.95
N GLU A 33 -0.36 14.97 -4.48
CA GLU A 33 -0.66 16.25 -3.84
C GLU A 33 -2.05 16.84 -4.16
N ALA A 34 -2.80 16.31 -5.14
CA ALA A 34 -4.05 16.95 -5.59
C ALA A 34 -5.34 16.31 -5.05
N VAL A 35 -5.29 15.51 -3.97
CA VAL A 35 -6.51 14.96 -3.36
C VAL A 35 -6.96 15.88 -2.22
N PRO A 36 -8.15 16.50 -2.30
CA PRO A 36 -8.68 17.31 -1.20
C PRO A 36 -8.84 16.44 0.05
N MET A 37 -8.45 16.97 1.21
CA MET A 37 -8.40 16.24 2.47
C MET A 37 -9.77 16.11 3.13
N SER A 38 -10.64 17.12 2.98
CA SER A 38 -11.97 17.18 3.62
C SER A 38 -12.91 16.00 3.30
N PRO A 39 -12.92 15.39 2.10
CA PRO A 39 -13.77 14.23 1.83
C PRO A 39 -13.13 12.87 2.21
N LEU A 40 -11.94 12.84 2.80
CA LEU A 40 -11.31 11.57 3.21
C LEU A 40 -11.90 11.09 4.55
N PRO A 41 -12.37 9.84 4.66
CA PRO A 41 -12.80 9.27 5.94
C PRO A 41 -11.69 9.26 6.99
N ASP A 42 -10.44 9.06 6.57
CA ASP A 42 -9.24 9.12 7.41
C ASP A 42 -8.22 10.09 6.75
N PRO A 43 -8.25 11.38 7.11
CA PRO A 43 -7.45 12.41 6.44
C PRO A 43 -5.94 12.22 6.63
N GLU A 44 -5.25 11.84 5.55
CA GLU A 44 -3.79 11.74 5.53
C GLU A 44 -3.19 12.17 4.19
N THR A 45 -2.09 12.93 4.23
CA THR A 45 -1.37 13.33 3.02
C THR A 45 -0.56 12.14 2.49
N ALA A 46 -0.47 12.02 1.18
CA ALA A 46 0.30 10.93 0.59
C ALA A 46 1.81 11.05 0.87
N THR A 47 2.35 12.26 1.00
CA THR A 47 3.75 12.50 1.40
C THR A 47 4.06 11.86 2.75
N LYS A 48 3.15 11.97 3.73
CA LYS A 48 3.33 11.35 5.04
C LYS A 48 3.41 9.82 4.94
N ARG A 49 2.68 9.22 3.99
CA ARG A 49 2.60 7.77 3.81
C ARG A 49 3.79 7.15 3.07
N VAL A 50 4.59 7.97 2.40
CA VAL A 50 5.84 7.58 1.72
C VAL A 50 7.09 8.04 2.49
N THR A 51 6.91 8.43 3.75
CA THR A 51 7.99 8.85 4.65
C THR A 51 8.37 7.69 5.57
N ASP A 52 9.65 7.32 5.59
CA ASP A 52 10.17 6.26 6.46
C ASP A 52 10.38 6.73 7.92
N THR A 53 10.76 5.82 8.82
CA THR A 53 10.97 6.16 10.24
C THR A 53 12.16 7.07 10.49
N ALA A 54 13.10 7.15 9.54
CA ALA A 54 14.19 8.11 9.53
C ALA A 54 13.76 9.48 8.96
N LYS A 55 12.45 9.70 8.73
CA LYS A 55 11.84 10.90 8.16
C LYS A 55 12.31 11.19 6.72
N LYS A 56 12.79 10.20 5.99
CA LYS A 56 13.15 10.33 4.58
C LYS A 56 11.92 10.06 3.71
N VAL A 57 11.63 11.01 2.83
CA VAL A 57 10.55 10.89 1.84
C VAL A 57 11.07 10.12 0.63
N ARG A 58 10.43 9.01 0.26
CA ARG A 58 10.75 8.21 -0.94
C ARG A 58 9.48 7.98 -1.75
N PRO A 59 9.04 8.95 -2.58
CA PRO A 59 7.74 8.92 -3.25
C PRO A 59 7.54 7.74 -4.20
N GLU A 60 8.63 7.13 -4.67
CA GLU A 60 8.64 5.92 -5.50
C GLU A 60 8.25 4.65 -4.72
N TRP A 61 8.36 4.66 -3.39
CA TRP A 61 8.04 3.55 -2.51
C TRP A 61 6.83 3.85 -1.62
N LEU A 62 5.92 2.88 -1.53
CA LEU A 62 4.83 2.89 -0.56
C LEU A 62 4.76 1.51 0.07
N ILE A 63 5.03 1.44 1.37
CA ILE A 63 5.04 0.19 2.13
C ILE A 63 3.84 0.20 3.05
N MET A 64 3.00 -0.82 2.93
CA MET A 64 1.75 -0.92 3.68
C MET A 64 1.46 -2.36 4.07
N ILE A 65 0.67 -2.52 5.13
CA ILE A 65 0.08 -3.80 5.51
C ILE A 65 -1.16 -4.03 4.64
N GLY A 66 -1.13 -5.12 3.86
CA GLY A 66 -2.22 -5.53 2.97
C GLY A 66 -3.41 -6.17 3.68
N VAL A 67 -3.88 -5.55 4.77
CA VAL A 67 -5.00 -6.01 5.59
C VAL A 67 -6.04 -4.89 5.62
N CYS A 68 -7.23 -5.18 5.12
CA CYS A 68 -8.36 -4.26 5.13
C CYS A 68 -8.72 -3.94 6.58
N THR A 69 -8.80 -2.65 6.87
CA THR A 69 -9.12 -2.08 8.19
C THR A 69 -10.57 -2.23 8.61
N HIS A 70 -11.45 -2.74 7.73
CA HIS A 70 -12.80 -3.13 8.12
C HIS A 70 -12.78 -4.39 9.00
N LEU A 71 -12.55 -5.57 8.40
CA LEU A 71 -12.60 -6.87 9.08
C LEU A 71 -11.46 -7.81 8.67
N GLY A 72 -10.35 -7.27 8.18
CA GLY A 72 -9.10 -8.02 8.03
C GLY A 72 -8.91 -8.83 6.74
N CYS A 73 -9.81 -8.73 5.76
CA CYS A 73 -9.60 -9.31 4.43
C CYS A 73 -8.36 -8.73 3.74
N VAL A 74 -7.81 -9.43 2.74
CA VAL A 74 -6.72 -8.90 1.90
C VAL A 74 -7.33 -8.14 0.70
N PRO A 75 -7.09 -6.83 0.54
CA PRO A 75 -7.54 -6.10 -0.64
C PRO A 75 -6.86 -6.58 -1.93
N LEU A 76 -7.61 -6.60 -3.02
CA LEU A 76 -7.14 -6.80 -4.39
C LEU A 76 -6.39 -5.57 -4.90
N GLY A 77 -5.57 -5.75 -5.95
CA GLY A 77 -4.79 -4.68 -6.60
C GLY A 77 -3.29 -4.99 -6.72
N GLN A 78 -2.88 -6.20 -6.31
CA GLN A 78 -1.50 -6.66 -6.31
C GLN A 78 -1.10 -7.22 -7.68
N LYS A 79 -2.06 -7.81 -8.41
CA LYS A 79 -1.85 -8.33 -9.76
C LYS A 79 -2.34 -7.31 -10.80
N PRO A 80 -1.79 -7.32 -12.03
CA PRO A 80 -2.30 -6.49 -13.12
C PRO A 80 -3.78 -6.74 -13.44
N THR A 81 -4.26 -7.97 -13.25
CA THR A 81 -5.63 -8.41 -13.53
C THR A 81 -6.60 -8.16 -12.38
N ASP A 82 -6.13 -7.73 -11.22
CA ASP A 82 -6.99 -7.51 -10.05
C ASP A 82 -7.85 -6.27 -10.22
N ALA A 83 -9.08 -6.33 -9.70
CA ALA A 83 -9.92 -5.15 -9.55
C ALA A 83 -9.25 -4.12 -8.62
N ARG A 84 -9.26 -2.84 -9.03
CA ARG A 84 -8.64 -1.70 -8.29
C ARG A 84 -9.64 -0.70 -7.72
N GLY A 85 -10.93 -1.00 -7.87
CA GLY A 85 -12.02 -0.13 -7.44
C GLY A 85 -12.02 1.23 -8.15
N ASN A 86 -12.88 2.14 -7.68
CA ASN A 86 -13.14 3.43 -8.32
C ASN A 86 -11.96 4.41 -8.28
N TYR A 87 -10.94 4.14 -7.46
CA TYR A 87 -9.82 5.05 -7.22
C TYR A 87 -8.46 4.50 -7.70
N GLY A 88 -8.47 3.36 -8.40
CA GLY A 88 -7.27 2.81 -9.06
C GLY A 88 -6.19 2.27 -8.11
N GLY A 89 -6.45 2.22 -6.81
CA GLY A 89 -5.56 1.66 -5.80
C GLY A 89 -5.90 0.21 -5.50
N TRP A 90 -6.56 -0.01 -4.36
CA TRP A 90 -6.91 -1.34 -3.85
C TRP A 90 -8.41 -1.47 -3.63
N PHE A 91 -8.93 -2.68 -3.82
CA PHE A 91 -10.34 -2.98 -3.64
C PHE A 91 -10.55 -4.19 -2.72
N CYS A 92 -11.31 -4.04 -1.65
CA CYS A 92 -11.67 -5.12 -0.76
C CYS A 92 -13.07 -5.66 -1.12
N PRO A 93 -13.18 -6.84 -1.77
CA PRO A 93 -14.45 -7.36 -2.27
C PRO A 93 -15.36 -7.87 -1.16
N CYS A 94 -14.85 -8.06 0.06
CA CYS A 94 -15.63 -8.59 1.18
C CYS A 94 -16.86 -7.73 1.50
N HIS A 95 -16.70 -6.41 1.51
CA HIS A 95 -17.78 -5.46 1.82
C HIS A 95 -17.69 -4.16 0.99
N GLY A 96 -16.93 -4.17 -0.10
CA GLY A 96 -16.84 -3.05 -1.04
C GLY A 96 -16.03 -1.85 -0.53
N SER A 97 -14.92 -2.06 0.19
CA SER A 97 -14.03 -0.94 0.56
C SER A 97 -13.07 -0.60 -0.59
N HIS A 98 -12.97 0.68 -0.94
CA HIS A 98 -12.11 1.18 -2.01
C HIS A 98 -11.02 2.09 -1.44
N TYR A 99 -9.77 1.79 -1.78
CA TYR A 99 -8.61 2.58 -1.41
C TYR A 99 -7.99 3.22 -2.65
N ASP A 100 -7.51 4.46 -2.51
CA ASP A 100 -6.75 5.12 -3.58
C ASP A 100 -5.32 4.58 -3.71
N THR A 101 -4.54 5.10 -4.66
CA THR A 101 -3.16 4.67 -4.94
C THR A 101 -2.16 4.95 -3.80
N SER A 102 -2.56 5.72 -2.79
CA SER A 102 -1.79 5.90 -1.56
C SER A 102 -2.25 4.96 -0.44
N GLY A 103 -3.24 4.11 -0.68
CA GLY A 103 -3.82 3.19 0.30
C GLY A 103 -4.79 3.87 1.26
N ARG A 104 -5.28 5.07 0.91
CA ARG A 104 -6.25 5.78 1.75
C ARG A 104 -7.66 5.33 1.44
N ILE A 105 -8.48 5.10 2.47
CA ILE A 105 -9.87 4.71 2.28
C ILE A 105 -10.63 5.87 1.62
N ARG A 106 -11.48 5.55 0.64
CA ARG A 106 -12.25 6.54 -0.13
C ARG A 106 -13.74 6.25 -0.16
N LEU A 107 -14.11 4.98 -0.08
CA LEU A 107 -15.50 4.51 -0.13
C LEU A 107 -15.63 3.16 0.59
N GLY A 108 -16.76 2.93 1.24
CA GLY A 108 -17.12 1.66 1.89
C GLY A 108 -16.94 1.68 3.41
N PRO A 109 -17.12 0.53 4.08
CA PRO A 109 -17.26 0.45 5.54
C PRO A 109 -15.94 0.44 6.32
N ALA A 110 -14.79 0.44 5.65
CA ALA A 110 -13.51 0.48 6.36
C ALA A 110 -13.32 1.84 7.05
N PRO A 111 -12.98 1.88 8.35
CA PRO A 111 -12.90 3.13 9.08
C PRO A 111 -11.58 3.88 8.87
N LEU A 112 -10.52 3.19 8.43
CA LEU A 112 -9.14 3.71 8.41
C LEU A 112 -8.43 3.43 7.08
N ASN A 113 -7.39 4.21 6.80
CA ASN A 113 -6.44 3.94 5.71
C ASN A 113 -5.70 2.61 5.93
N LEU A 114 -5.14 2.01 4.87
CA LEU A 114 -4.25 0.87 5.05
C LEU A 114 -3.04 1.27 5.90
N GLU A 115 -2.65 0.39 6.82
CA GLU A 115 -1.60 0.70 7.78
C GLU A 115 -0.24 0.78 7.09
N VAL A 116 0.53 1.82 7.42
CA VAL A 116 1.95 1.95 7.05
C VAL A 116 2.76 1.47 8.26
N PRO A 117 3.50 0.34 8.16
CA PRO A 117 4.27 -0.14 9.29
C PRO A 117 5.46 0.78 9.58
N GLN A 118 6.10 0.64 10.74
CA GLN A 118 7.42 1.22 10.95
C GLN A 118 8.43 0.53 10.02
N TYR A 119 9.10 1.30 9.17
CA TYR A 119 10.14 0.79 8.28
C TYR A 119 11.26 1.82 8.06
N ALA A 120 12.46 1.32 7.77
CA ALA A 120 13.61 2.13 7.37
C ALA A 120 14.35 1.47 6.21
N PHE A 121 14.79 2.28 5.24
CA PHE A 121 15.69 1.79 4.19
C PHE A 121 17.11 1.64 4.73
N THR A 122 17.68 0.44 4.61
CA THR A 122 19.07 0.15 4.99
C THR A 122 20.03 0.33 3.81
N SER A 123 19.51 0.31 2.59
CA SER A 123 20.18 0.70 1.35
C SER A 123 19.13 1.17 0.33
N ASP A 124 19.53 1.48 -0.90
CA ASP A 124 18.58 1.86 -1.97
C ASP A 124 17.64 0.72 -2.40
N THR A 125 17.99 -0.53 -2.07
CA THR A 125 17.23 -1.72 -2.47
C THR A 125 16.79 -2.60 -1.30
N GLN A 126 17.17 -2.26 -0.07
CA GLN A 126 16.83 -3.03 1.13
C GLN A 126 16.04 -2.18 2.11
N VAL A 127 14.96 -2.76 2.63
CA VAL A 127 14.12 -2.18 3.67
C VAL A 127 14.02 -3.11 4.86
N ARG A 128 14.16 -2.55 6.06
CA ARG A 128 13.84 -3.21 7.31
C ARG A 128 12.46 -2.75 7.76
N ILE A 129 11.59 -3.71 8.09
CA ILE A 129 10.27 -3.48 8.67
C ILE A 129 10.36 -3.90 10.14
N GLY A 130 10.01 -3.00 11.06
CA GLY A 130 10.13 -3.20 12.51
C GLY A 130 11.39 -2.63 13.14
#